data_AF-A0A6S6NWQ6-F1
#
_entry.id   AF-A0A6S6NWQ6-F1
#
_cell.length_a   1.000
_cell.length_b   1.000
_cell.length_c   1.000
_cell.angle_alpha   90.00
_cell.angle_beta   90.00
_cell.angle_gamma   90.00
#
_symmetry.space_group_name_H-M   'P 1'
#
loop_
_entity.id
_entity.type
_entity.pdbx_description
1 polymer ?
#
loop_
_entity_poly.entity_id
_entity_poly.type
_entity_poly.pdbx_seq_one_letter_code
_entity_poly.pdbx_strand_id
1 'polypeptide(L)'
;MSHPQKPLKTDPTELRMTADQLEGHAGEFRTAHQAAQSRASKAALGSGSAAAALPEMLAAWEADGAQFDEHFTRHARGHREAADAYLGTDAGSADRINDAG
;
A
#
# COMPACT_ATOMS: atom_id res chain seq x y z
N MET A 1 30.14 -24.89 -18.66
CA MET A 1 29.05 -25.42 -17.84
C MET A 1 28.43 -24.25 -17.10
N SER A 2 27.23 -23.81 -17.48
CA SER A 2 26.54 -22.72 -16.78
C SER A 2 25.98 -23.24 -15.47
N HIS A 3 26.48 -22.73 -14.34
CA HIS A 3 25.88 -23.02 -13.05
C HIS A 3 24.48 -22.41 -13.00
N PRO A 4 23.43 -23.16 -12.62
CA PRO A 4 22.12 -22.57 -12.43
C PRO A 4 22.20 -21.57 -11.28
N GLN A 5 21.99 -20.28 -11.58
CA GLN A 5 21.79 -19.28 -10.55
C GLN A 5 20.58 -19.72 -9.71
N LYS A 6 20.76 -19.81 -8.38
CA LYS A 6 19.64 -20.09 -7.49
C LYS A 6 18.56 -19.03 -7.73
N PRO A 7 17.28 -19.41 -7.89
CA PRO A 7 16.21 -18.43 -8.02
C PRO A 7 16.24 -17.51 -6.79
N LEU A 8 16.10 -16.20 -7.02
CA LEU A 8 15.98 -15.22 -5.94
C LEU A 8 14.89 -15.68 -4.97
N LYS A 9 15.13 -15.54 -3.67
CA LYS A 9 14.13 -15.91 -2.63
C LYS A 9 12.86 -15.05 -2.75
N THR A 10 12.93 -13.95 -3.48
CA THR A 10 11.83 -13.03 -3.74
C THR A 10 11.95 -12.52 -5.16
N ASP A 11 10.87 -12.60 -5.95
CA ASP A 11 10.84 -12.09 -7.33
C ASP A 11 10.54 -10.57 -7.32
N PRO A 12 11.45 -9.72 -7.84
CA PRO A 12 11.22 -8.28 -7.93
C PRO A 12 9.98 -7.90 -8.77
N THR A 13 9.60 -8.74 -9.73
CA THR A 13 8.39 -8.54 -10.56
C THR A 13 7.14 -8.68 -9.69
N GLU A 14 7.06 -9.74 -8.89
CA GLU A 14 5.95 -9.98 -7.95
C GLU A 14 5.86 -8.87 -6.90
N LEU A 15 7.00 -8.34 -6.42
CA LEU A 15 7.01 -7.18 -5.52
C LEU A 15 6.41 -5.94 -6.19
N ARG A 16 6.75 -5.65 -7.45
CA ARG A 16 6.19 -4.53 -8.20
C ARG A 16 4.70 -4.70 -8.45
N MET A 17 4.27 -5.90 -8.86
CA MET A 17 2.86 -6.24 -9.04
C MET A 17 2.06 -6.07 -7.73
N THR A 18 2.63 -6.52 -6.61
CA THR A 18 2.01 -6.35 -5.29
C THR A 18 1.89 -4.87 -4.92
N ALA A 19 2.92 -4.06 -5.20
CA ALA A 19 2.86 -2.62 -4.96
C ALA A 19 1.73 -1.95 -5.77
N ASP A 20 1.60 -2.27 -7.05
CA ASP A 20 0.56 -1.71 -7.91
C ASP A 20 -0.84 -2.17 -7.47
N GLN A 21 -0.98 -3.41 -7.02
CA GLN A 21 -2.23 -3.90 -6.45
C GLN A 21 -2.60 -3.17 -5.15
N LEU A 22 -1.63 -2.89 -4.27
CA LEU A 22 -1.87 -2.12 -3.04
C LEU A 22 -2.32 -0.69 -3.35
N GLU A 23 -1.76 -0.05 -4.38
CA GLU A 23 -2.23 1.27 -4.82
C GLU A 23 -3.63 1.24 -5.40
N GLY A 24 -3.96 0.21 -6.19
CA GLY A 24 -5.32 -0.04 -6.67
C GLY A 24 -6.31 -0.14 -5.51
N HIS A 25 -6.02 -1.00 -4.52
CA HIS A 25 -6.86 -1.15 -3.33
C HIS A 25 -6.96 0.15 -2.51
N ALA A 26 -5.88 0.93 -2.41
CA ALA A 26 -5.91 2.23 -1.73
C ALA A 26 -6.90 3.19 -2.41
N GLY A 27 -6.88 3.26 -3.74
CA GLY A 27 -7.80 4.08 -4.53
C GLY A 27 -9.26 3.65 -4.36
N GLU A 28 -9.52 2.35 -4.41
CA GLU A 28 -10.85 1.77 -4.17
C GLU A 28 -11.34 2.06 -2.76
N PHE A 29 -10.49 1.84 -1.75
CA PHE A 29 -10.79 2.14 -0.35
C PHE A 29 -11.13 3.61 -0.16
N ARG A 30 -10.30 4.53 -0.65
CA ARG A 30 -10.51 5.97 -0.53
C ARG A 30 -11.85 6.40 -1.13
N THR A 31 -12.16 5.90 -2.33
CA THR A 31 -13.42 6.20 -3.02
C THR A 31 -14.63 5.68 -2.23
N ALA A 32 -14.57 4.44 -1.76
CA ALA A 32 -15.64 3.82 -0.98
C ALA A 32 -15.83 4.53 0.37
N HIS A 33 -14.73 4.85 1.05
CA HIS A 33 -14.73 5.56 2.33
C HIS A 33 -15.35 6.95 2.20
N GLN A 34 -14.91 7.76 1.24
CA GLN A 34 -15.49 9.09 0.99
C GLN A 34 -16.98 9.02 0.64
N ALA A 35 -17.38 8.04 -0.16
CA ALA A 35 -18.79 7.83 -0.50
C ALA A 35 -19.63 7.45 0.74
N ALA A 36 -19.10 6.60 1.62
CA ALA A 36 -19.77 6.19 2.84
C ALA A 36 -19.83 7.33 3.87
N GLN A 37 -18.74 8.08 4.04
CA GLN A 37 -18.65 9.29 4.86
C GLN A 37 -19.67 10.34 4.43
N SER A 38 -19.79 10.61 3.12
CA SER A 38 -20.78 11.54 2.55
C SER A 38 -22.23 11.10 2.78
N ARG A 39 -22.50 9.79 2.83
CA ARG A 39 -23.83 9.26 3.17
C ARG A 39 -24.11 9.41 4.67
N ALA A 40 -23.13 9.09 5.51
CA ALA A 40 -23.27 9.17 6.96
C ALA A 40 -23.43 10.61 7.47
N SER A 41 -22.74 11.58 6.86
CA SER A 41 -22.89 13.01 7.20
C SER A 41 -24.27 13.58 6.89
N LYS A 42 -25.04 12.92 6.02
CA LYS A 42 -26.41 13.29 5.65
C LYS A 42 -27.47 12.56 6.46
N ALA A 43 -27.08 11.71 7.42
CA ALA A 43 -28.02 10.95 8.23
C ALA A 43 -28.88 11.89 9.11
N ALA A 44 -30.19 11.81 8.96
CA ALA A 44 -31.14 12.55 9.77
C ALA A 44 -31.48 11.75 11.05
N LEU A 45 -30.66 11.89 12.08
CA LEU A 45 -30.83 11.16 13.35
C LEU A 45 -31.87 11.79 14.30
N GLY A 46 -32.50 12.90 13.92
CA GLY A 46 -33.42 13.65 14.77
C GLY A 46 -32.69 14.40 15.89
N SER A 47 -33.37 14.66 16.99
CA SER A 47 -32.78 15.27 18.20
C SER A 47 -32.36 14.21 19.20
N GLY A 48 -31.27 14.45 19.94
CA GLY A 48 -30.80 13.57 21.01
C GLY A 48 -29.30 13.31 20.98
N SER A 49 -28.85 12.44 21.88
CA SER A 49 -27.42 12.12 22.08
C SER A 49 -26.76 11.53 20.83
N ALA A 50 -27.47 10.72 20.06
CA ALA A 50 -26.96 10.15 18.81
C ALA A 50 -26.64 11.22 17.76
N ALA A 51 -27.53 12.21 17.60
CA ALA A 51 -27.30 13.33 16.70
C ALA A 51 -26.15 14.23 17.17
N ALA A 52 -25.98 14.39 18.49
CA ALA A 52 -24.88 15.16 19.07
C ALA A 52 -23.51 14.47 18.93
N ALA A 53 -23.47 13.13 18.96
CA ALA A 53 -22.23 12.36 18.82
C ALA A 53 -21.78 12.17 17.37
N LEU A 54 -22.70 12.28 16.40
CA LEU A 54 -22.42 12.00 14.99
C LEU A 54 -21.22 12.79 14.42
N PRO A 55 -21.05 14.11 14.66
CA PRO A 55 -19.90 14.85 14.14
C PRO A 55 -18.55 14.32 14.63
N GLU A 56 -18.45 13.97 15.91
CA GLU A 56 -17.21 13.42 16.50
C GLU A 56 -16.90 12.03 15.92
N MET A 57 -17.93 11.17 15.79
CA MET A 57 -17.77 9.86 15.17
C MET A 57 -17.32 9.97 13.70
N LEU A 58 -17.87 10.91 12.93
CA LEU A 58 -17.46 11.14 11.54
C LEU A 58 -16.03 11.67 11.46
N ALA A 59 -15.62 12.55 12.37
CA ALA A 59 -14.25 13.06 12.43
C ALA A 59 -13.25 11.95 12.77
N ALA A 60 -13.56 11.08 13.73
CA ALA A 60 -12.74 9.91 14.05
C ALA A 60 -12.65 8.96 12.86
N TRP A 61 -13.78 8.69 12.19
CA TRP A 61 -13.80 7.81 11.03
C TRP A 61 -13.01 8.37 9.84
N GLU A 62 -13.04 9.68 9.60
CA GLU A 62 -12.20 10.34 8.60
C GLU A 62 -10.69 10.16 8.91
N ALA A 63 -10.32 10.34 10.18
CA ALA A 63 -8.93 10.18 10.62
C ALA A 63 -8.44 8.73 10.43
N ASP A 64 -9.29 7.75 10.76
CA ASP A 64 -9.00 6.34 10.50
C ASP A 64 -8.82 6.09 9.00
N GLY A 65 -9.69 6.67 8.16
CA GLY A 65 -9.59 6.61 6.70
C GLY A 65 -8.24 7.11 6.17
N ALA A 66 -7.78 8.26 6.68
CA ALA A 66 -6.47 8.82 6.32
C ALA A 66 -5.31 7.90 6.77
N GLN A 67 -5.42 7.31 7.97
CA GLN A 67 -4.42 6.37 8.47
C GLN A 67 -4.31 5.12 7.59
N PHE A 68 -5.44 4.57 7.12
CA PHE A 68 -5.41 3.42 6.21
C PHE A 68 -4.79 3.76 4.85
N ASP A 69 -5.08 4.93 4.28
CA ASP A 69 -4.47 5.40 3.03
C ASP A 69 -2.94 5.54 3.15
N GLU A 70 -2.46 6.05 4.30
CA GLU A 70 -1.02 6.11 4.61
C GLU A 70 -0.41 4.70 4.69
N HIS A 71 -1.09 3.76 5.35
CA HIS A 71 -0.61 2.38 5.44
C HIS A 71 -0.46 1.75 4.05
N PHE A 72 -1.47 1.84 3.18
CA PHE A 72 -1.35 1.31 1.83
C PHE A 72 -0.17 1.92 1.07
N THR A 73 -0.03 3.23 1.11
CA THR A 73 1.06 3.96 0.44
C THR A 73 2.42 3.52 0.97
N ARG A 74 2.57 3.37 2.29
CA ARG A 74 3.80 2.92 2.92
C ARG A 74 4.17 1.49 2.50
N HIS A 75 3.19 0.59 2.41
CA HIS A 75 3.44 -0.80 2.03
C HIS A 75 3.80 -0.90 0.55
N ALA A 76 3.07 -0.21 -0.34
CA ALA A 76 3.39 -0.16 -1.76
C ALA A 76 4.81 0.38 -2.01
N ARG A 77 5.20 1.46 -1.33
CA ARG A 77 6.57 2.00 -1.38
C ARG A 77 7.60 0.96 -0.91
N GLY A 78 7.36 0.29 0.22
CA GLY A 78 8.28 -0.73 0.74
C GLY A 78 8.49 -1.89 -0.23
N HIS A 79 7.45 -2.32 -0.95
CA HIS A 79 7.58 -3.33 -2.00
C HIS A 79 8.43 -2.86 -3.19
N ARG A 80 8.29 -1.60 -3.61
CA ARG A 80 9.14 -1.02 -4.67
C ARG A 80 10.60 -0.90 -4.25
N GLU A 81 10.84 -0.36 -3.05
CA GLU A 81 12.18 -0.27 -2.47
C GLU A 81 12.84 -1.65 -2.38
N ALA A 82 12.09 -2.68 -1.97
CA ALA A 82 12.58 -4.05 -1.93
C ALA A 82 12.90 -4.60 -3.34
N ALA A 83 12.04 -4.34 -4.33
CA ALA A 83 12.28 -4.76 -5.72
C ALA A 83 13.56 -4.14 -6.29
N ASP A 84 13.76 -2.84 -6.05
CA ASP A 84 14.95 -2.11 -6.50
C ASP A 84 16.23 -2.59 -5.81
N ALA A 85 16.16 -2.91 -4.50
CA ALA A 85 17.28 -3.47 -3.76
C ALA A 85 17.70 -4.86 -4.28
N TYR A 86 16.74 -5.72 -4.64
CA TYR A 86 17.04 -7.02 -5.22
C TYR A 86 17.70 -6.89 -6.60
N LEU A 87 17.16 -6.03 -7.48
CA LEU A 87 17.75 -5.79 -8.80
C LEU A 87 19.17 -5.20 -8.70
N GLY A 88 19.40 -4.25 -7.80
CA GLY A 88 20.72 -3.66 -7.58
C GLY A 88 21.75 -4.67 -7.03
N THR A 89 21.33 -5.55 -6.12
CA THR A 89 22.21 -6.59 -5.57
C THR A 89 22.60 -7.63 -6.62
N ASP A 90 21.67 -8.00 -7.50
CA ASP A 90 21.93 -8.95 -8.58
C ASP A 90 22.91 -8.38 -9.63
N ALA A 91 22.66 -7.16 -10.10
CA ALA A 91 23.56 -6.46 -11.03
C ALA A 91 24.99 -6.32 -10.46
N GLY A 92 25.12 -5.85 -9.22
CA GLY A 92 26.42 -5.68 -8.58
C GLY A 92 27.14 -7.00 -8.25
N SER A 93 26.42 -8.13 -8.20
CA SER A 93 27.01 -9.46 -8.04
C SER A 93 27.47 -10.04 -9.38
N ALA A 94 26.71 -9.80 -10.46
CA ALA A 94 27.07 -10.21 -11.81
C ALA A 94 28.36 -9.52 -12.29
N ASP A 95 28.50 -8.21 -12.05
CA ASP A 95 29.70 -7.45 -12.42
C ASP A 95 30.96 -8.00 -11.72
N ARG A 96 30.88 -8.30 -10.41
CA ARG A 96 32.00 -8.89 -9.67
C ARG A 96 32.39 -10.29 -10.13
N ILE A 97 31.43 -11.07 -10.65
CA ILE A 97 31.71 -12.39 -11.21
C ILE A 97 32.40 -12.26 -12.56
N ASN A 98 31.97 -11.31 -13.40
CA ASN A 98 32.62 -11.03 -14.68
C ASN A 98 34.04 -10.46 -14.50
N ASP A 99 34.26 -9.60 -13.50
CA ASP A 99 35.57 -9.01 -13.21
C ASP A 99 36.57 -10.01 -12.58
N ALA A 100 36.07 -11.10 -11.98
CA ALA A 100 36.89 -12.12 -11.33
C ALA A 100 37.23 -13.32 -12.25
N GLY A 101 36.76 -13.34 -13.49
CA GLY A 101 37.04 -14.37 -14.51
C GLY A 101 38.09 -13.91 -15.52
#